data_AF-A0A4V4LUH7-F1
#
_entry.id   AF-A0A4V4LUH7-F1
#
_cell.length_a   1.000
_cell.length_b   1.000
_cell.length_c   1.000
_cell.angle_alpha   90.00
_cell.angle_beta   90.00
_cell.angle_gamma   90.00
#
_symmetry.space_group_name_H-M   'P 1'
#
loop_
_entity.id
_entity.type
_entity.pdbx_description
1 polymer ?
#
loop_
_entity_poly.entity_id
_entity_poly.type
_entity_poly.pdbx_seq_one_letter_code
_entity_poly.pdbx_strand_id
1 'polypeptide(L)'
;MSTVTSQPSATTASIATERSSALECRIPSYTIELEGTSHQFVNYTISFTSNSSLYASKQHETQRRYKDFKFLHSQLSSSFPASVIPPLPDQHRLEYLTGDRFSNDFIQRRKQDLERFLQRISRHPILKRSKLVIEFFVSTEWNTVMHKLGSQSLSASSNTIEPHTLLDNISDSLVNAFTKVKKPDDRFVALKDNLDRLDDSLSNIEKIVHKLRTKFASQSYEPPENYALTYLSGVDNAAIDVDLNGDYDDGAGATQALAYLESGITEPLNRFAHAQLEFSNIVKEQVVTAFEPVLDHIHSLRAYAGAHKVVLRLREQKQLDFEQLTTYLSQLAMQHQRLMSAQPLSSGGISGYIRDRVDHIRGQDDEKARLERLRKLEEQMKELEKAVENSSKQNVEFSDAVLREHSIFDMAKRVEMKEILHHLADGHIKAYKKTSEEFDRLIPHLQRIRVDV
;
A
#
# COMPACT_ATOMS: atom_id res chain seq x y z
N MET A 1 -25.38 15.29 48.81
CA MET A 1 -25.11 14.41 47.66
C MET A 1 -25.01 15.30 46.43
N SER A 2 -23.78 15.73 46.12
CA SER A 2 -23.51 16.68 45.04
C SER A 2 -23.05 15.89 43.82
N THR A 3 -23.90 15.83 42.79
CA THR A 3 -23.60 15.17 41.51
C THR A 3 -22.73 16.08 40.66
N VAL A 4 -21.44 15.73 40.55
CA VAL A 4 -20.48 16.33 39.63
C VAL A 4 -20.92 15.98 38.20
N THR A 5 -21.38 16.99 37.46
CA THR A 5 -21.67 16.87 36.02
C THR A 5 -20.37 17.09 35.28
N SER A 6 -19.73 16.01 34.81
CA SER A 6 -18.56 16.09 33.93
C SER A 6 -18.96 16.57 32.54
N GLN A 7 -18.45 17.72 32.12
CA GLN A 7 -18.53 18.16 30.73
C GLN A 7 -17.84 17.14 29.81
N PRO A 8 -18.40 16.83 28.63
CA PRO A 8 -17.72 15.98 27.65
C PRO A 8 -16.56 16.75 27.01
N SER A 9 -15.38 16.11 26.95
CA SER A 9 -14.20 16.60 26.22
C SER A 9 -14.53 16.96 24.77
N ALA A 10 -13.95 18.07 24.30
CA ALA A 10 -14.14 18.65 22.96
C ALA A 10 -13.90 17.67 21.79
N THR A 11 -13.26 16.53 22.03
CA THR A 11 -13.02 15.48 21.02
C THR A 11 -14.27 14.70 20.65
N THR A 12 -15.25 14.53 21.56
CA THR A 12 -16.44 13.70 21.30
C THR A 12 -17.56 14.49 20.59
N ALA A 13 -17.63 15.80 20.80
CA ALA A 13 -18.62 16.68 20.16
C ALA A 13 -18.36 16.87 18.65
N SER A 14 -17.08 16.88 18.23
CA SER A 14 -16.69 16.96 16.81
C SER A 14 -17.00 15.68 16.02
N ILE A 15 -17.16 14.53 16.70
CA ILE A 15 -17.46 13.26 16.05
C ILE A 15 -18.96 13.13 15.72
N ALA A 16 -19.83 13.82 16.46
CA ALA A 16 -21.28 13.67 16.34
C ALA A 16 -21.92 14.55 15.22
N THR A 17 -21.29 15.66 14.85
CA THR A 17 -21.85 16.63 13.88
C THR A 17 -21.45 16.32 12.42
N GLU A 18 -20.44 15.49 12.18
CA GLU A 18 -19.85 15.26 10.86
C GLU A 18 -20.32 13.96 10.18
N ARG A 19 -21.63 13.71 10.11
CA ARG A 19 -22.14 12.68 9.19
C ARG A 19 -21.99 13.18 7.74
N SER A 20 -20.86 12.79 7.15
CA SER A 20 -20.51 12.79 5.73
C SER A 20 -20.07 14.13 5.12
N SER A 21 -18.88 14.62 5.49
CA SER A 21 -18.09 15.43 4.54
C SER A 21 -17.47 14.48 3.49
N ALA A 22 -18.27 14.07 2.51
CA ALA A 22 -17.82 13.21 1.44
C ALA A 22 -16.84 13.99 0.55
N LEU A 23 -15.70 13.37 0.25
CA LEU A 23 -14.75 13.84 -0.74
C LEU A 23 -14.69 12.75 -1.80
N GLU A 24 -15.34 12.97 -2.92
CA GLU A 24 -15.30 12.06 -4.06
C GLU A 24 -14.31 12.61 -5.09
N CYS A 25 -13.36 11.78 -5.49
CA CYS A 25 -12.29 12.14 -6.42
C CYS A 25 -12.30 11.19 -7.62
N ARG A 26 -12.14 11.75 -8.83
CA ARG A 26 -12.01 11.03 -10.09
C ARG A 26 -10.96 11.68 -10.98
N ILE A 27 -10.38 10.89 -11.88
CA ILE A 27 -9.46 11.35 -12.92
C ILE A 27 -10.12 11.08 -14.28
N PRO A 28 -11.02 11.96 -14.75
CA PRO A 28 -11.80 11.71 -15.97
C PRO A 28 -10.92 11.55 -17.21
N SER A 29 -9.92 12.42 -17.38
CA SER A 29 -9.11 12.50 -18.60
C SER A 29 -7.63 12.77 -18.29
N TYR A 30 -6.81 12.63 -19.34
CA TYR A 30 -5.41 13.01 -19.32
C TYR A 30 -5.09 13.80 -20.61
N THR A 31 -4.06 14.63 -20.55
CA THR A 31 -3.50 15.35 -21.70
C THR A 31 -2.02 15.09 -21.77
N ILE A 32 -1.50 14.93 -22.99
CA ILE A 32 -0.06 14.82 -23.24
C ILE A 32 0.42 16.20 -23.65
N GLU A 33 1.29 16.79 -22.84
CA GLU A 33 1.87 18.09 -23.12
C GLU A 33 3.23 17.95 -23.80
N LEU A 34 3.55 18.92 -24.66
CA LEU A 34 4.80 18.99 -25.42
C LEU A 34 5.05 17.73 -26.27
N GLU A 35 3.98 17.21 -26.86
CA GLU A 35 4.02 16.04 -27.76
C GLU A 35 5.03 16.22 -28.89
N GLY A 36 5.86 15.20 -29.11
CA GLY A 36 6.94 15.23 -30.11
C GLY A 36 8.24 15.91 -29.64
N THR A 37 8.32 16.41 -28.40
CA THR A 37 9.55 16.99 -27.85
C THR A 37 10.21 16.08 -26.80
N SER A 38 11.50 16.30 -26.53
CA SER A 38 12.24 15.59 -25.46
C SER A 38 11.61 15.79 -24.07
N HIS A 39 10.88 16.89 -23.88
CA HIS A 39 10.23 17.25 -22.62
C HIS A 39 8.75 16.84 -22.54
N GLN A 40 8.28 15.91 -23.39
CA GLN A 40 6.91 15.42 -23.34
C GLN A 40 6.56 14.81 -21.96
N PHE A 41 5.39 15.16 -21.41
CA PHE A 41 4.87 14.60 -20.17
C PHE A 41 3.35 14.49 -20.17
N VAL A 42 2.82 13.64 -19.27
CA VAL A 42 1.38 13.42 -19.12
C VAL A 42 0.85 14.19 -17.91
N ASN A 43 -0.19 14.97 -18.14
CA ASN A 43 -0.99 15.62 -17.12
C ASN A 43 -2.32 14.89 -16.93
N TYR A 44 -2.67 14.64 -15.67
CA TYR A 44 -3.92 14.02 -15.27
C TYR A 44 -4.86 15.10 -14.76
N THR A 45 -6.05 15.18 -15.36
CA THR A 45 -7.11 16.06 -14.89
C THR A 45 -7.79 15.41 -13.70
N ILE A 46 -7.68 16.01 -12.53
CA ILE A 46 -8.29 15.57 -11.29
C ILE A 46 -9.54 16.41 -11.06
N SER A 47 -10.69 15.74 -11.00
CA SER A 47 -11.97 16.33 -10.61
C SER A 47 -12.35 15.82 -9.24
N PHE A 48 -12.62 16.71 -8.30
CA PHE A 48 -13.15 16.32 -7.00
C PHE A 48 -14.38 17.11 -6.61
N THR A 49 -15.27 16.44 -5.87
CA THR A 49 -16.45 17.04 -5.30
C THR A 49 -16.43 16.89 -3.79
N SER A 50 -16.74 17.98 -3.08
CA SER A 50 -16.84 17.95 -1.63
C SER A 50 -17.94 18.86 -1.12
N ASN A 51 -18.61 18.40 -0.07
CA ASN A 51 -19.51 19.20 0.75
C ASN A 51 -18.84 19.69 2.05
N SER A 52 -17.52 19.53 2.18
CA SER A 52 -16.77 20.01 3.35
C SER A 52 -16.58 21.53 3.29
N SER A 53 -16.65 22.19 4.45
CA SER A 53 -16.30 23.61 4.61
C SER A 53 -14.80 23.89 4.42
N LEU A 54 -13.98 22.85 4.30
CA LEU A 54 -12.55 22.96 4.00
C LEU A 54 -12.27 23.46 2.58
N TYR A 55 -13.25 23.38 1.68
CA TYR A 55 -13.13 23.78 0.28
C TYR A 55 -14.01 24.99 -0.01
N ALA A 56 -13.47 25.96 -0.76
CA ALA A 56 -14.20 27.18 -1.11
C ALA A 56 -15.40 26.91 -2.04
N SER A 57 -15.21 25.99 -2.99
CA SER A 57 -16.25 25.53 -3.94
C SER A 57 -16.57 24.05 -3.74
N LYS A 58 -17.75 23.63 -4.19
CA LYS A 58 -18.19 22.22 -4.12
C LYS A 58 -17.54 21.32 -5.16
N GLN A 59 -17.19 21.89 -6.32
CA GLN A 59 -16.52 21.19 -7.42
C GLN A 59 -15.27 21.96 -7.77
N HIS A 60 -14.21 21.22 -8.06
CA HIS A 60 -12.92 21.76 -8.45
C HIS A 60 -12.27 20.80 -9.43
N GLU A 61 -11.49 21.39 -10.33
CA GLU A 61 -10.72 20.66 -11.31
C GLU A 61 -9.30 21.20 -11.32
N THR A 62 -8.32 20.31 -11.20
CA THR A 62 -6.90 20.67 -11.29
C THR A 62 -6.13 19.66 -12.12
N GLN A 63 -5.01 20.08 -12.68
CA GLN A 63 -4.14 19.19 -13.45
C GLN A 63 -2.87 18.90 -12.68
N ARG A 64 -2.46 17.63 -12.66
CA ARG A 64 -1.24 17.16 -11.97
C ARG A 64 -0.52 16.13 -12.82
N ARG A 65 0.81 16.21 -12.85
CA ARG A 65 1.66 15.18 -13.48
C ARG A 65 2.04 14.11 -12.47
N TYR A 66 2.45 12.94 -12.94
CA TYR A 66 2.88 11.83 -12.08
C TYR A 66 3.98 12.19 -11.05
N LYS A 67 4.90 13.11 -11.38
CA LYS A 67 5.93 13.60 -10.44
C LYS A 67 5.31 14.29 -9.21
N ASP A 68 4.20 14.97 -9.40
CA ASP A 68 3.49 15.69 -8.33
C ASP A 68 2.88 14.70 -7.33
N PHE A 69 2.33 13.58 -7.82
CA PHE A 69 1.84 12.48 -6.98
C PHE A 69 2.97 11.86 -6.16
N LYS A 70 4.15 11.63 -6.75
CA LYS A 70 5.32 11.13 -6.01
C LYS A 70 5.73 12.05 -4.87
N PHE A 71 5.73 13.36 -5.13
CA PHE A 71 6.03 14.34 -4.09
C PHE A 71 5.00 14.29 -2.98
N LEU A 72 3.71 14.29 -3.31
CA LEU A 72 2.61 14.15 -2.35
C LEU A 72 2.79 12.88 -1.49
N HIS A 73 3.01 11.73 -2.13
CA HIS A 73 3.23 10.46 -1.42
C HIS A 73 4.42 10.55 -0.46
N SER A 74 5.58 11.01 -0.93
CA SER A 74 6.79 11.14 -0.11
C SER A 74 6.58 12.03 1.12
N GLN A 75 5.95 13.19 0.91
CA GLN A 75 5.65 14.13 1.99
C GLN A 75 4.62 13.57 2.99
N LEU A 76 3.61 12.85 2.52
CA LEU A 76 2.65 12.16 3.39
C LEU A 76 3.32 11.05 4.20
N SER A 77 4.15 10.21 3.59
CA SER A 77 4.90 9.15 4.28
C SER A 77 5.80 9.71 5.38
N SER A 78 6.44 10.86 5.13
CA SER A 78 7.30 11.52 6.12
C SER A 78 6.49 12.19 7.25
N SER A 79 5.38 12.85 6.92
CA SER A 79 4.56 13.59 7.88
C SER A 79 3.68 12.69 8.75
N PHE A 80 3.26 11.52 8.24
CA PHE A 80 2.33 10.60 8.90
C PHE A 80 2.89 9.17 8.93
N PRO A 81 3.98 8.91 9.69
CA PRO A 81 4.66 7.60 9.69
C PRO A 81 3.82 6.44 10.27
N ALA A 82 2.77 6.74 11.03
CA ALA A 82 1.87 5.74 11.59
C ALA A 82 0.66 5.42 10.69
N SER A 83 0.47 6.17 9.60
CA SER A 83 -0.65 5.97 8.67
C SER A 83 -0.24 5.14 7.46
N VAL A 84 -1.14 4.31 6.94
CA VAL A 84 -0.90 3.49 5.76
C VAL A 84 -1.16 4.34 4.54
N ILE A 85 -0.09 4.90 3.99
CA ILE A 85 -0.15 5.66 2.74
C ILE A 85 -0.34 4.68 1.57
N PRO A 86 -1.36 4.88 0.72
CA PRO A 86 -1.56 4.01 -0.44
C PRO A 86 -0.36 4.08 -1.39
N PRO A 87 0.14 2.94 -1.89
CA PRO A 87 1.27 2.94 -2.80
C PRO A 87 0.87 3.59 -4.13
N LEU A 88 1.84 4.24 -4.77
CA LEU A 88 1.71 4.70 -6.15
C LEU A 88 2.01 3.55 -7.11
N PRO A 89 1.45 3.57 -8.34
CA PRO A 89 1.89 2.64 -9.38
C PRO A 89 3.38 2.82 -9.62
N ASP A 90 4.09 1.72 -9.83
CA ASP A 90 5.55 1.75 -9.95
C ASP A 90 5.99 2.63 -11.13
N GLN A 91 7.16 3.24 -10.96
CA GLN A 91 7.89 3.78 -12.10
C GLN A 91 8.50 2.59 -12.83
N HIS A 92 7.70 1.86 -13.62
CA HIS A 92 8.17 0.66 -14.31
C HIS A 92 9.40 0.99 -15.16
N ARG A 93 10.59 0.69 -14.63
CA ARG A 93 11.87 1.03 -15.27
C ARG A 93 11.97 0.45 -16.68
N LEU A 94 11.28 -0.66 -16.94
CA LEU A 94 11.24 -1.34 -18.23
C LEU A 94 10.51 -0.54 -19.31
N GLU A 95 9.34 0.05 -19.05
CA GLU A 95 8.61 0.88 -20.04
C GLU A 95 9.37 2.18 -20.39
N TYR A 96 10.18 2.69 -19.45
CA TYR A 96 11.11 3.79 -19.71
C TYR A 96 12.33 3.37 -20.56
N LEU A 97 12.63 2.07 -20.62
CA LEU A 97 13.74 1.50 -21.39
C LEU A 97 13.27 0.98 -22.77
N THR A 98 12.03 0.49 -22.90
CA THR A 98 11.45 -0.05 -24.15
C THR A 98 10.76 1.01 -25.02
N GLY A 99 10.55 2.23 -24.50
CA GLY A 99 9.98 3.35 -25.27
C GLY A 99 8.45 3.47 -25.19
N ASP A 100 7.77 2.59 -24.46
CA ASP A 100 6.31 2.51 -24.40
C ASP A 100 5.64 3.47 -23.39
N ARG A 101 6.39 4.42 -22.82
CA ARG A 101 5.93 5.30 -21.73
C ARG A 101 4.74 6.22 -22.07
N PHE A 102 4.33 6.29 -23.33
CA PHE A 102 3.22 7.11 -23.82
C PHE A 102 2.14 6.29 -24.51
N SER A 103 2.16 4.95 -24.44
CA SER A 103 1.05 4.16 -24.94
C SER A 103 -0.23 4.48 -24.18
N ASN A 104 -1.35 4.42 -24.91
CA ASN A 104 -2.67 4.69 -24.35
C ASN A 104 -2.95 3.75 -23.16
N ASP A 105 -2.66 2.47 -23.32
CA ASP A 105 -2.87 1.44 -22.30
C ASP A 105 -2.10 1.72 -21.02
N PHE A 106 -0.83 2.11 -21.14
CA PHE A 106 -0.01 2.47 -19.98
C PHE A 106 -0.54 3.69 -19.25
N ILE A 107 -0.86 4.75 -20.00
CA ILE A 107 -1.38 5.99 -19.41
C ILE A 107 -2.72 5.73 -18.73
N GLN A 108 -3.59 4.92 -19.33
CA GLN A 108 -4.90 4.58 -18.81
C GLN A 108 -4.81 3.72 -17.53
N ARG A 109 -3.93 2.71 -17.50
CA ARG A 109 -3.70 1.90 -16.28
C ARG A 109 -3.17 2.75 -15.14
N ARG A 110 -2.13 3.56 -15.43
CA ARG A 110 -1.60 4.51 -14.45
C ARG A 110 -2.68 5.50 -13.99
N LYS A 111 -3.53 6.00 -14.88
CA LYS A 111 -4.66 6.88 -14.53
C LYS A 111 -5.56 6.22 -13.49
N GLN A 112 -5.94 4.96 -13.70
CA GLN A 112 -6.79 4.21 -12.78
C GLN A 112 -6.11 4.00 -11.42
N ASP A 113 -4.81 3.68 -11.40
CA ASP A 113 -4.05 3.53 -10.15
C ASP A 113 -3.92 4.84 -9.37
N LEU A 114 -3.66 5.96 -10.07
CA LEU A 114 -3.62 7.28 -9.47
C LEU A 114 -4.99 7.70 -8.94
N GLU A 115 -6.07 7.35 -9.63
CA GLU A 115 -7.43 7.58 -9.15
C GLU A 115 -7.68 6.79 -7.86
N ARG A 116 -7.37 5.48 -7.83
CA ARG A 116 -7.47 4.64 -6.62
C ARG A 116 -6.67 5.23 -5.46
N PHE A 117 -5.44 5.68 -5.70
CA PHE A 117 -4.59 6.34 -4.72
C PHE A 117 -5.29 7.58 -4.11
N LEU A 118 -5.83 8.48 -4.94
CA LEU A 118 -6.52 9.68 -4.45
C LEU A 118 -7.83 9.35 -3.73
N GLN A 119 -8.59 8.36 -4.21
CA GLN A 119 -9.82 7.95 -3.55
C GLN A 119 -9.54 7.36 -2.17
N ARG A 120 -8.48 6.54 -2.01
CA ARG A 120 -8.05 6.03 -0.69
C ARG A 120 -7.66 7.17 0.25
N ILE A 121 -6.88 8.14 -0.21
CA ILE A 121 -6.55 9.35 0.57
C ILE A 121 -7.81 10.13 0.96
N SER A 122 -8.76 10.26 0.03
CA SER A 122 -10.00 11.02 0.24
C SER A 122 -10.94 10.36 1.24
N ARG A 123 -10.96 9.03 1.29
CA ARG A 123 -11.71 8.24 2.28
C ARG A 123 -11.03 8.22 3.66
N HIS A 124 -9.72 8.43 3.72
CA HIS A 124 -8.96 8.39 4.96
C HIS A 124 -9.25 9.62 5.86
N PRO A 125 -9.69 9.43 7.14
CA PRO A 125 -10.17 10.52 7.98
C PRO A 125 -9.09 11.58 8.33
N ILE A 126 -7.84 11.15 8.53
CA ILE A 126 -6.73 12.07 8.86
C ILE A 126 -6.15 12.70 7.58
N LEU A 127 -5.71 11.89 6.60
CA LEU A 127 -5.04 12.38 5.38
C LEU A 127 -5.88 13.39 4.59
N LYS A 128 -7.19 13.17 4.43
CA LYS A 128 -8.08 14.09 3.69
C LYS A 128 -8.13 15.51 4.26
N ARG A 129 -7.85 15.67 5.55
CA ARG A 129 -7.84 16.96 6.26
C ARG A 129 -6.45 17.60 6.30
N SER A 130 -5.42 16.90 5.82
CA SER A 130 -4.07 17.44 5.81
C SER A 130 -4.00 18.64 4.86
N LYS A 131 -3.29 19.69 5.29
CA LYS A 131 -3.08 20.89 4.48
C LYS A 131 -2.46 20.55 3.13
N LEU A 132 -1.53 19.59 3.10
CA LEU A 132 -0.87 19.12 1.89
C LEU A 132 -1.86 18.54 0.87
N VAL A 133 -2.81 17.71 1.31
CA VAL A 133 -3.82 17.12 0.42
C VAL A 133 -4.80 18.18 -0.07
N ILE A 134 -5.22 19.10 0.81
CA ILE A 134 -6.11 20.20 0.43
C ILE A 134 -5.44 21.10 -0.62
N GLU A 135 -4.18 21.48 -0.41
CA GLU A 135 -3.40 22.27 -1.38
C GLU A 135 -3.18 21.49 -2.69
N PHE A 136 -2.93 20.18 -2.62
CA PHE A 136 -2.79 19.35 -3.82
C PHE A 136 -4.06 19.37 -4.67
N PHE A 137 -5.24 19.39 -4.05
CA PHE A 137 -6.52 19.42 -4.74
C PHE A 137 -6.89 20.81 -5.26
N VAL A 138 -6.61 21.87 -4.52
CA VAL A 138 -7.13 23.24 -4.80
C VAL A 138 -6.12 24.14 -5.52
N SER A 139 -4.82 23.93 -5.33
CA SER A 139 -3.81 24.90 -5.77
C SER A 139 -3.73 24.99 -7.31
N THR A 140 -3.73 26.20 -7.84
CA THR A 140 -3.39 26.47 -9.24
C THR A 140 -1.87 26.54 -9.48
N GLU A 141 -1.08 26.80 -8.43
CA GLU A 141 0.38 26.94 -8.48
C GLU A 141 1.08 25.85 -7.64
N TRP A 142 0.79 24.58 -7.94
CA TRP A 142 1.34 23.45 -7.18
C TRP A 142 2.88 23.42 -7.16
N ASN A 143 3.54 23.78 -8.26
CA ASN A 143 5.01 23.81 -8.30
C ASN A 143 5.59 24.78 -7.25
N THR A 144 4.97 25.95 -7.05
CA THR A 144 5.39 26.92 -6.02
C THR A 144 5.25 26.33 -4.62
N VAL A 145 4.15 25.61 -4.36
CA VAL A 145 3.90 24.89 -3.10
C VAL A 145 4.98 23.82 -2.87
N MET A 146 5.29 23.02 -3.89
CA MET A 146 6.37 22.03 -3.84
C MET A 146 7.72 22.65 -3.50
N HIS A 147 8.08 23.78 -4.11
CA HIS A 147 9.34 24.46 -3.83
C HIS A 147 9.41 24.98 -2.39
N LYS A 148 8.31 25.58 -1.88
CA LYS A 148 8.23 26.08 -0.49
C LYS A 148 8.38 24.94 0.52
N LEU A 149 7.63 23.85 0.34
CA LEU A 149 7.68 22.68 1.22
C LEU A 149 9.01 21.93 1.10
N GLY A 150 9.55 21.80 -0.12
CA GLY A 150 10.86 21.20 -0.37
C GLY A 150 11.99 21.98 0.29
N SER A 151 11.96 23.32 0.23
CA SER A 151 12.93 24.16 0.93
C SER A 151 12.77 24.10 2.46
N GLN A 152 11.53 23.96 2.96
CA GLN A 152 11.28 23.84 4.39
C GLN A 152 11.75 22.51 4.96
N SER A 153 11.64 21.42 4.20
CA SER A 153 12.20 20.10 4.55
C SER A 153 13.73 20.14 4.65
N LEU A 154 14.40 20.98 3.84
CA LEU A 154 15.84 21.22 3.88
C LEU A 154 16.27 22.17 5.01
N SER A 155 15.40 23.10 5.44
CA SER A 155 15.68 24.00 6.58
C SER A 155 15.32 23.40 7.94
N ALA A 156 14.35 22.46 8.00
CA ALA A 156 14.12 21.68 9.21
C ALA A 156 15.29 20.71 9.50
N SER A 157 16.09 20.41 8.47
CA SER A 157 17.34 19.66 8.57
C SER A 157 18.58 20.53 8.80
N SER A 158 18.46 21.87 8.87
CA SER A 158 19.59 22.75 9.22
C SER A 158 19.71 23.03 10.73
N ASN A 159 18.88 22.39 11.56
CA ASN A 159 19.06 22.29 13.02
C ASN A 159 18.93 20.85 13.54
N THR A 160 19.00 19.86 12.65
CA THR A 160 19.16 18.45 13.00
C THR A 160 20.29 17.90 12.16
N ILE A 161 21.33 17.45 12.86
CA ILE A 161 22.49 16.70 12.37
C ILE A 161 22.12 15.82 11.16
N GLU A 162 22.93 15.90 10.11
CA GLU A 162 22.74 15.26 8.82
C GLU A 162 22.37 13.77 8.91
N PRO A 163 21.46 13.26 8.05
CA PRO A 163 21.01 11.88 8.12
C PRO A 163 21.83 10.96 7.21
N HIS A 164 23.16 11.05 7.15
CA HIS A 164 23.99 10.01 6.52
C HIS A 164 25.39 10.03 7.13
N THR A 165 25.69 9.05 8.01
CA THR A 165 27.04 8.54 8.39
C THR A 165 27.02 7.73 9.70
N LEU A 166 25.91 7.70 10.45
CA LEU A 166 25.80 6.92 11.70
C LEU A 166 25.16 5.53 11.55
N LEU A 167 24.62 5.17 10.38
CA LEU A 167 24.07 3.81 10.17
C LEU A 167 25.14 2.81 9.69
N ASP A 168 26.19 3.25 8.98
CA ASP A 168 27.22 2.35 8.44
C ASP A 168 28.22 1.86 9.50
N ASN A 169 28.37 2.57 10.64
CA ASN A 169 29.20 2.09 11.76
C ASN A 169 28.40 1.29 12.80
N ILE A 170 27.08 1.23 12.68
CA ILE A 170 26.22 0.40 13.55
C ILE A 170 25.79 -0.88 12.80
N SER A 171 25.87 -0.91 11.45
CA SER A 171 25.56 -2.12 10.68
C SER A 171 26.44 -3.31 11.06
N ASP A 172 27.75 -3.11 11.25
CA ASP A 172 28.68 -4.24 11.50
C ASP A 172 28.61 -4.83 12.92
N SER A 173 27.88 -4.18 13.84
CA SER A 173 27.50 -4.76 15.15
C SER A 173 26.02 -5.12 15.25
N LEU A 174 25.17 -4.70 14.31
CA LEU A 174 23.75 -5.07 14.20
C LEU A 174 23.51 -6.35 13.40
N VAL A 175 24.51 -6.88 12.68
CA VAL A 175 24.37 -8.17 11.97
C VAL A 175 24.29 -9.38 12.92
N ASN A 176 24.52 -9.19 14.23
CA ASN A 176 24.24 -10.19 15.26
C ASN A 176 22.88 -10.00 15.97
N ALA A 177 22.03 -9.07 15.53
CA ALA A 177 20.74 -8.76 16.15
C ALA A 177 19.55 -9.44 15.47
N PHE A 178 19.57 -10.77 15.34
CA PHE A 178 18.34 -11.58 15.30
C PHE A 178 17.66 -11.61 16.69
N THR A 179 17.55 -10.46 17.35
CA THR A 179 16.82 -10.36 18.62
C THR A 179 15.35 -10.18 18.29
N LYS A 180 14.64 -11.31 18.17
CA LYS A 180 13.17 -11.34 18.16
C LYS A 180 12.66 -10.54 19.37
N VAL A 181 11.65 -9.69 19.16
CA VAL A 181 10.97 -8.92 20.21
C VAL A 181 10.69 -9.84 21.39
N LYS A 182 11.18 -9.49 22.59
CA LYS A 182 11.09 -10.37 23.77
C LYS A 182 9.64 -10.55 24.24
N LYS A 183 8.79 -9.54 24.02
CA LYS A 183 7.37 -9.58 24.32
C LYS A 183 6.54 -9.10 23.12
N PRO A 184 6.25 -9.98 22.14
CA PRO A 184 5.33 -9.63 21.08
C PRO A 184 3.94 -9.36 21.68
N ASP A 185 3.29 -8.28 21.27
CA ASP A 185 1.91 -7.97 21.65
C ASP A 185 0.97 -8.78 20.74
N ASP A 186 0.15 -9.65 21.35
CA ASP A 186 -0.76 -10.58 20.67
C ASP A 186 -1.67 -9.89 19.64
N ARG A 187 -2.03 -8.62 19.89
CA ARG A 187 -2.88 -7.85 18.96
C ARG A 187 -2.19 -7.61 17.62
N PHE A 188 -0.89 -7.32 17.63
CA PHE A 188 -0.11 -7.05 16.42
C PHE A 188 0.30 -8.34 15.71
N VAL A 189 0.50 -9.43 16.45
CA VAL A 189 0.67 -10.77 15.88
C VAL A 189 -0.57 -11.17 15.10
N ALA A 190 -1.75 -11.06 15.72
CA ALA A 190 -3.02 -11.34 15.04
C ALA A 190 -3.24 -10.42 13.82
N LEU A 191 -2.84 -9.15 13.90
CA LEU A 191 -2.90 -8.20 12.79
C LEU A 191 -2.08 -8.66 11.58
N LYS A 192 -0.84 -9.08 11.85
CA LYS A 192 0.11 -9.54 10.86
C LYS A 192 -0.39 -10.81 10.19
N ASP A 193 -0.83 -11.78 10.99
CA ASP A 193 -1.43 -13.03 10.50
C ASP A 193 -2.66 -12.76 9.62
N ASN A 194 -3.50 -11.78 10.00
CA ASN A 194 -4.66 -11.38 9.19
C ASN A 194 -4.26 -10.75 7.86
N LEU A 195 -3.19 -9.94 7.82
CA LEU A 195 -2.67 -9.35 6.59
C LEU A 195 -1.99 -10.39 5.69
N ASP A 196 -1.31 -11.37 6.26
CA ASP A 196 -0.71 -12.47 5.51
C ASP A 196 -1.79 -13.37 4.90
N ARG A 197 -2.80 -13.77 5.67
CA ARG A 197 -3.97 -14.50 5.14
C ARG A 197 -4.72 -13.73 4.06
N LEU A 198 -4.84 -12.41 4.20
CA LEU A 198 -5.46 -11.56 3.19
C LEU A 198 -4.65 -11.60 1.89
N ASP A 199 -3.33 -11.42 1.96
CA ASP A 199 -2.45 -11.43 0.79
C ASP A 199 -2.46 -12.81 0.09
N ASP A 200 -2.44 -13.90 0.85
CA ASP A 200 -2.58 -15.27 0.32
C ASP A 200 -3.93 -15.47 -0.40
N SER A 201 -5.02 -14.98 0.21
CA SER A 201 -6.35 -15.06 -0.37
C SER A 201 -6.45 -14.26 -1.67
N LEU A 202 -5.91 -13.04 -1.68
CA LEU A 202 -5.87 -12.17 -2.86
C LEU A 202 -5.02 -12.79 -3.97
N SER A 203 -3.87 -13.36 -3.64
CA SER A 203 -3.00 -14.11 -4.57
C SER A 203 -3.71 -15.31 -5.19
N ASN A 204 -4.50 -16.05 -4.41
CA ASN A 204 -5.29 -17.16 -4.93
C ASN A 204 -6.41 -16.69 -5.87
N ILE A 205 -7.11 -15.61 -5.53
CA ILE A 205 -8.15 -15.03 -6.40
C ILE A 205 -7.52 -14.53 -7.70
N GLU A 206 -6.39 -13.82 -7.63
CA GLU A 206 -5.64 -13.34 -8.79
C GLU A 206 -5.27 -14.49 -9.73
N LYS A 207 -4.73 -15.60 -9.21
CA LYS A 207 -4.42 -16.79 -10.00
C LYS A 207 -5.66 -17.38 -10.68
N ILE A 208 -6.80 -17.45 -9.98
CA ILE A 208 -8.05 -17.99 -10.55
C ILE A 208 -8.59 -17.06 -11.63
N VAL A 209 -8.70 -15.76 -11.36
CA VAL A 209 -9.23 -14.78 -12.30
C VAL A 209 -8.32 -14.67 -13.51
N HIS A 210 -6.99 -14.74 -13.34
CA HIS A 210 -6.06 -14.78 -14.45
C HIS A 210 -6.23 -16.03 -15.30
N LYS A 211 -6.38 -17.22 -14.69
CA LYS A 211 -6.68 -18.45 -15.43
C LYS A 211 -7.98 -18.37 -16.23
N LEU A 212 -9.00 -17.72 -15.69
CA LEU A 212 -10.26 -17.48 -16.40
C LEU A 212 -10.05 -16.48 -17.54
N ARG A 213 -9.36 -15.37 -17.27
CA ARG A 213 -9.01 -14.35 -18.26
C ARG A 213 -8.32 -14.97 -19.47
N THR A 214 -7.30 -15.81 -19.26
CA THR A 214 -6.57 -16.47 -20.36
C THR A 214 -7.41 -17.50 -21.09
N LYS A 215 -8.28 -18.26 -20.40
CA LYS A 215 -9.19 -19.22 -21.04
C LYS A 215 -10.19 -18.55 -21.99
N PHE A 216 -10.66 -17.35 -21.63
CA PHE A 216 -11.66 -16.61 -22.39
C PHE A 216 -11.04 -15.58 -23.37
N ALA A 217 -9.74 -15.30 -23.26
CA ALA A 217 -9.02 -14.45 -24.20
C ALA A 217 -8.50 -15.29 -25.38
N SER A 218 -8.41 -14.69 -26.57
CA SER A 218 -7.83 -15.36 -27.73
C SER A 218 -6.33 -15.62 -27.55
N GLN A 219 -5.80 -16.69 -28.13
CA GLN A 219 -4.37 -17.01 -28.14
C GLN A 219 -3.56 -15.94 -28.89
N SER A 220 -4.21 -15.21 -29.81
CA SER A 220 -3.66 -14.06 -30.53
C SER A 220 -3.75 -12.74 -29.75
N TYR A 221 -4.46 -12.71 -28.62
CA TYR A 221 -4.45 -11.57 -27.72
C TYR A 221 -3.15 -11.64 -26.91
N GLU A 222 -2.11 -11.01 -27.43
CA GLU A 222 -0.96 -10.67 -26.61
C GLU A 222 -1.43 -9.63 -25.58
N PRO A 223 -1.38 -9.92 -24.27
CA PRO A 223 -1.42 -8.85 -23.29
C PRO A 223 -0.33 -7.86 -23.69
N PRO A 224 -0.53 -6.53 -23.58
CA PRO A 224 0.57 -5.58 -23.75
C PRO A 224 1.78 -6.12 -22.97
N GLU A 225 2.99 -6.15 -23.55
CA GLU A 225 4.19 -6.81 -22.96
C GLU A 225 4.33 -6.50 -21.45
N ASN A 226 3.93 -5.28 -21.09
CA ASN A 226 3.95 -4.67 -19.77
C ASN A 226 2.96 -5.31 -18.78
N TYR A 227 1.79 -5.78 -19.23
CA TYR A 227 0.83 -6.52 -18.39
C TYR A 227 1.41 -7.88 -17.98
N ALA A 228 2.00 -8.59 -18.95
CA ALA A 228 2.56 -9.91 -18.70
C ALA A 228 3.77 -9.85 -17.77
N LEU A 229 4.66 -8.88 -17.96
CA LEU A 229 5.82 -8.67 -17.10
C LEU A 229 5.46 -8.18 -15.68
N THR A 230 4.45 -7.30 -15.56
CA THR A 230 4.10 -6.66 -14.26
C THR A 230 3.17 -7.54 -13.43
N TYR A 231 2.21 -8.21 -14.06
CA TYR A 231 1.12 -8.91 -13.38
C TYR A 231 1.18 -10.44 -13.54
N LEU A 232 1.93 -10.95 -14.53
CA LEU A 232 1.95 -12.39 -14.86
C LEU A 232 3.31 -13.08 -14.63
N SER A 233 4.31 -12.37 -14.09
CA SER A 233 5.69 -12.87 -13.92
C SER A 233 5.87 -14.03 -12.92
N GLY A 234 4.76 -14.59 -12.40
CA GLY A 234 4.76 -15.76 -11.52
C GLY A 234 3.57 -16.70 -11.73
N VAL A 235 2.85 -16.58 -12.87
CA VAL A 235 1.75 -17.50 -13.19
C VAL A 235 2.19 -18.45 -14.30
N ASP A 236 2.24 -19.75 -14.00
CA ASP A 236 2.52 -20.80 -14.98
C ASP A 236 1.40 -20.85 -16.02
N ASN A 237 1.56 -20.10 -17.11
CA ASN A 237 0.64 -20.08 -18.25
C ASN A 237 0.70 -21.38 -19.09
N ALA A 238 1.67 -22.26 -18.81
CA ALA A 238 1.89 -23.51 -19.53
C ALA A 238 0.75 -24.54 -19.40
N ALA A 239 -0.26 -24.30 -18.55
CA ALA A 239 -1.33 -25.25 -18.25
C ALA A 239 -2.71 -24.88 -18.85
N ILE A 240 -2.81 -23.85 -19.69
CA ILE A 240 -4.09 -23.36 -20.23
C ILE A 240 -4.05 -23.47 -21.75
N ASP A 241 -4.17 -24.71 -22.23
CA ASP A 241 -4.23 -25.07 -23.65
C ASP A 241 -5.66 -24.93 -24.22
N VAL A 242 -6.47 -24.02 -23.66
CA VAL A 242 -7.87 -23.84 -24.05
C VAL A 242 -8.08 -22.37 -24.40
N ASP A 243 -8.09 -22.08 -25.69
CA ASP A 243 -8.51 -20.81 -26.24
C ASP A 243 -9.98 -20.91 -26.65
N LEU A 244 -10.89 -20.67 -25.70
CA LEU A 244 -12.31 -20.77 -25.98
C LEU A 244 -12.74 -19.73 -27.04
N ASN A 245 -12.06 -18.60 -27.09
CA ASN A 245 -12.41 -17.55 -28.02
C ASN A 245 -12.05 -17.94 -29.48
N GLY A 246 -10.81 -18.38 -29.69
CA GLY A 246 -10.35 -18.94 -30.95
C GLY A 246 -11.19 -20.13 -31.39
N ASP A 247 -11.57 -21.02 -30.47
CA ASP A 247 -12.45 -22.15 -30.76
C ASP A 247 -13.81 -21.72 -31.34
N TYR A 248 -14.40 -20.63 -30.85
CA TYR A 248 -15.66 -20.09 -31.40
C TYR A 248 -15.46 -19.39 -32.75
N ASP A 249 -14.35 -18.69 -32.95
CA ASP A 249 -14.00 -18.06 -34.24
C ASP A 249 -13.75 -19.14 -35.32
N ASP A 250 -12.99 -20.20 -35.00
CA ASP A 250 -12.74 -21.35 -35.88
C ASP A 250 -14.02 -22.15 -36.14
N GLY A 251 -14.83 -22.37 -35.10
CA GLY A 251 -16.12 -23.03 -35.21
C GLY A 251 -17.09 -22.28 -36.12
N ALA A 252 -17.08 -20.94 -36.09
CA ALA A 252 -17.85 -20.13 -37.02
C ALA A 252 -17.36 -20.30 -38.46
N GLY A 253 -16.04 -20.29 -38.68
CA GLY A 253 -15.44 -20.52 -39.99
C GLY A 253 -15.80 -21.89 -40.58
N ALA A 254 -15.74 -22.95 -39.77
CA ALA A 254 -16.14 -24.29 -40.16
C ALA A 254 -17.65 -24.36 -40.52
N THR A 255 -18.51 -23.72 -39.72
CA THR A 255 -19.95 -23.65 -39.99
C THR A 255 -20.24 -22.90 -41.28
N GLN A 256 -19.54 -21.80 -41.54
CA GLN A 256 -19.68 -21.04 -42.78
C GLN A 256 -19.22 -21.86 -44.00
N ALA A 257 -18.13 -22.63 -43.87
CA ALA A 257 -17.68 -23.56 -44.89
C ALA A 257 -18.75 -24.64 -45.21
N LEU A 258 -19.39 -25.20 -44.17
CA LEU A 258 -20.52 -26.14 -44.34
C LEU A 258 -21.71 -25.48 -45.02
N ALA A 259 -22.01 -24.21 -44.72
CA ALA A 259 -23.09 -23.48 -45.35
C ALA A 259 -22.94 -23.38 -46.88
N TYR A 260 -21.69 -23.27 -47.38
CA TYR A 260 -21.39 -23.30 -48.82
C TYR A 260 -21.62 -24.67 -49.47
N LEU A 261 -21.51 -25.76 -48.71
CA LEU A 261 -21.66 -27.13 -49.21
C LEU A 261 -23.13 -27.58 -49.19
N GLU A 262 -23.91 -27.11 -48.22
CA GLU A 262 -25.29 -27.55 -47.98
C GLU A 262 -26.33 -26.58 -48.54
N SER A 263 -26.81 -26.84 -49.76
CA SER A 263 -27.76 -25.95 -50.47
C SER A 263 -29.16 -25.79 -49.83
N GLY A 264 -29.56 -26.70 -48.94
CA GLY A 264 -30.89 -26.69 -48.30
C GLY A 264 -30.98 -25.91 -46.99
N ILE A 265 -29.83 -25.64 -46.34
CA ILE A 265 -29.75 -25.03 -44.99
C ILE A 265 -28.68 -23.94 -44.90
N THR A 266 -28.19 -23.43 -46.04
CA THR A 266 -27.16 -22.38 -46.10
C THR A 266 -27.47 -21.18 -45.21
N GLU A 267 -28.70 -20.66 -45.28
CA GLU A 267 -29.09 -19.44 -44.55
C GLU A 267 -29.13 -19.66 -43.01
N PRO A 268 -29.79 -20.71 -42.47
CA PRO A 268 -29.68 -21.06 -41.07
C PRO A 268 -28.24 -21.32 -40.58
N LEU A 269 -27.41 -21.97 -41.39
CA LEU A 269 -26.00 -22.23 -41.05
C LEU A 269 -25.16 -20.95 -41.00
N ASN A 270 -25.33 -20.04 -41.97
CA ASN A 270 -24.65 -18.74 -41.95
C ASN A 270 -25.06 -17.90 -40.74
N ARG A 271 -26.35 -17.92 -40.35
CA ARG A 271 -26.82 -17.25 -39.13
C ARG A 271 -26.24 -17.88 -37.86
N PHE A 272 -26.10 -19.20 -37.84
CA PHE A 272 -25.43 -19.89 -36.74
C PHE A 272 -23.95 -19.52 -36.63
N ALA A 273 -23.23 -19.48 -37.76
CA ALA A 273 -21.84 -19.02 -37.81
C ALA A 273 -21.70 -17.58 -37.31
N HIS A 274 -22.59 -16.68 -37.72
CA HIS A 274 -22.63 -15.31 -37.20
C HIS A 274 -22.89 -15.26 -35.69
N ALA A 275 -23.82 -16.05 -35.17
CA ALA A 275 -24.08 -16.11 -33.74
C ALA A 275 -22.87 -16.66 -32.94
N GLN A 276 -22.08 -17.57 -33.52
CA GLN A 276 -20.82 -18.03 -32.93
C GLN A 276 -19.76 -16.90 -32.88
N LEU A 277 -19.63 -16.10 -33.94
CA LEU A 277 -18.74 -14.91 -33.95
C LEU A 277 -19.19 -13.85 -32.94
N GLU A 278 -20.50 -13.58 -32.85
CA GLU A 278 -21.03 -12.65 -31.86
C GLU A 278 -20.81 -13.18 -30.43
N PHE A 279 -20.96 -14.48 -30.21
CA PHE A 279 -20.63 -15.08 -28.92
C PHE A 279 -19.15 -14.94 -28.57
N SER A 280 -18.24 -15.15 -29.54
CA SER A 280 -16.82 -14.87 -29.40
C SER A 280 -16.56 -13.42 -28.99
N ASN A 281 -17.22 -12.45 -29.63
CA ASN A 281 -17.11 -11.03 -29.27
C ASN A 281 -17.63 -10.73 -27.85
N ILE A 282 -18.74 -11.35 -27.44
CA ILE A 282 -19.28 -11.22 -26.07
C ILE A 282 -18.28 -11.77 -25.05
N VAL A 283 -17.64 -12.90 -25.35
CA VAL A 283 -16.59 -13.49 -24.52
C VAL A 283 -15.38 -12.57 -24.40
N LYS A 284 -14.89 -11.97 -25.51
CA LYS A 284 -13.81 -10.95 -25.48
C LYS A 284 -14.19 -9.77 -24.58
N GLU A 285 -15.40 -9.25 -24.73
CA GLU A 285 -15.89 -8.14 -23.91
C GLU A 285 -16.04 -8.51 -22.44
N GLN A 286 -16.44 -9.74 -22.14
CA GLN A 286 -16.53 -10.25 -20.76
C GLN A 286 -15.16 -10.23 -20.07
N VAL A 287 -14.08 -10.56 -20.78
CA VAL A 287 -12.73 -10.49 -20.23
C VAL A 287 -12.39 -9.07 -19.76
N VAL A 288 -12.60 -8.09 -20.64
CA VAL A 288 -12.31 -6.67 -20.38
C VAL A 288 -13.21 -6.06 -19.31
N THR A 289 -14.48 -6.47 -19.26
CA THR A 289 -15.47 -5.86 -18.35
C THR A 289 -15.57 -6.54 -16.98
N ALA A 290 -15.30 -7.85 -16.89
CA ALA A 290 -15.47 -8.64 -15.67
C ALA A 290 -14.14 -9.04 -15.02
N PHE A 291 -13.12 -9.43 -15.80
CA PHE A 291 -11.88 -10.00 -15.25
C PHE A 291 -10.76 -8.97 -15.10
N GLU A 292 -10.50 -8.13 -16.11
CA GLU A 292 -9.42 -7.13 -16.05
C GLU A 292 -9.56 -6.13 -14.88
N PRO A 293 -10.75 -5.53 -14.61
CA PRO A 293 -10.91 -4.59 -13.51
C PRO A 293 -10.68 -5.25 -12.14
N VAL A 294 -11.01 -6.55 -12.03
CA VAL A 294 -10.79 -7.34 -10.81
C VAL A 294 -9.32 -7.56 -10.57
N LEU A 295 -8.56 -7.96 -11.60
CA LEU A 295 -7.11 -8.16 -11.50
C LEU A 295 -6.41 -6.86 -11.08
N ASP A 296 -6.69 -5.76 -11.78
CA ASP A 296 -6.08 -4.46 -11.50
C ASP A 296 -6.36 -3.98 -10.06
N HIS A 297 -7.60 -4.14 -9.57
CA HIS A 297 -7.94 -3.79 -8.20
C HIS A 297 -7.28 -4.71 -7.17
N ILE A 298 -7.23 -6.02 -7.42
CA ILE A 298 -6.60 -6.99 -6.51
C ILE A 298 -5.11 -6.67 -6.36
N HIS A 299 -4.40 -6.42 -7.46
CA HIS A 299 -3.00 -6.01 -7.40
C HIS A 299 -2.80 -4.74 -6.58
N SER A 300 -3.65 -3.72 -6.82
CA SER A 300 -3.61 -2.48 -6.05
C SER A 300 -3.90 -2.69 -4.55
N LEU A 301 -4.82 -3.59 -4.21
CA LEU A 301 -5.16 -3.92 -2.83
C LEU A 301 -4.05 -4.73 -2.13
N ARG A 302 -3.39 -5.65 -2.85
CA ARG A 302 -2.20 -6.36 -2.35
C ARG A 302 -1.06 -5.40 -2.06
N ALA A 303 -0.79 -4.45 -2.96
CA ALA A 303 0.19 -3.42 -2.72
C ALA A 303 -0.16 -2.57 -1.48
N TYR A 304 -1.43 -2.23 -1.28
CA TYR A 304 -1.90 -1.50 -0.09
C TYR A 304 -1.75 -2.32 1.20
N ALA A 305 -2.04 -3.61 1.17
CA ALA A 305 -1.75 -4.52 2.28
C ALA A 305 -0.24 -4.60 2.56
N GLY A 306 0.60 -4.59 1.52
CA GLY A 306 2.05 -4.49 1.64
C GLY A 306 2.50 -3.21 2.36
N ALA A 307 1.94 -2.05 2.02
CA ALA A 307 2.19 -0.79 2.72
C ALA A 307 1.81 -0.87 4.22
N HIS A 308 0.71 -1.56 4.55
CA HIS A 308 0.31 -1.81 5.94
C HIS A 308 1.33 -2.70 6.68
N LYS A 309 1.84 -3.76 6.02
CA LYS A 309 2.91 -4.60 6.58
C LYS A 309 4.17 -3.77 6.87
N VAL A 310 4.49 -2.76 6.05
CA VAL A 310 5.62 -1.83 6.32
C VAL A 310 5.39 -1.00 7.60
N VAL A 311 4.19 -0.47 7.80
CA VAL A 311 3.83 0.27 9.04
C VAL A 311 3.95 -0.64 10.27
N LEU A 312 3.54 -1.90 10.17
CA LEU A 312 3.72 -2.88 11.25
C LEU A 312 5.19 -3.16 11.55
N ARG A 313 6.04 -3.30 10.52
CA ARG A 313 7.49 -3.46 10.71
C ARG A 313 8.10 -2.24 11.39
N LEU A 314 7.65 -1.03 11.04
CA LEU A 314 8.09 0.19 11.73
C LEU A 314 7.68 0.19 13.21
N ARG A 315 6.49 -0.32 13.53
CA ARG A 315 6.05 -0.54 14.92
C ARG A 315 6.92 -1.55 15.65
N GLU A 316 7.21 -2.69 15.02
CA GLU A 316 8.10 -3.73 15.55
C GLU A 316 9.50 -3.17 15.82
N GLN A 317 10.02 -2.31 14.92
CA GLN A 317 11.30 -1.62 15.11
C GLN A 317 11.28 -0.69 16.34
N LYS A 318 10.25 0.15 16.49
CA LYS A 318 10.13 1.04 17.66
C LYS A 318 10.03 0.28 18.99
N GLN A 319 9.36 -0.86 18.98
CA GLN A 319 9.29 -1.75 20.15
C GLN A 319 10.66 -2.33 20.48
N LEU A 320 11.43 -2.77 19.46
CA LEU A 320 12.76 -3.31 19.62
C LEU A 320 13.74 -2.26 20.16
N ASP A 321 13.69 -1.03 19.66
CA ASP A 321 14.51 0.09 20.14
C ASP A 321 14.26 0.35 21.65
N PHE A 322 12.99 0.34 22.07
CA PHE A 322 12.60 0.49 23.48
C PHE A 322 13.13 -0.65 24.36
N GLU A 323 13.01 -1.91 23.91
CA GLU A 323 13.51 -3.08 24.64
C GLU A 323 15.03 -3.09 24.78
N GLN A 324 15.74 -2.61 23.75
CA GLN A 324 17.20 -2.46 23.77
C GLN A 324 17.64 -1.38 24.77
N LEU A 325 17.01 -0.20 24.74
CA LEU A 325 17.30 0.86 25.71
C LEU A 325 17.05 0.41 27.15
N THR A 326 15.93 -0.30 27.38
CA THR A 326 15.60 -0.86 28.69
C THR A 326 16.62 -1.91 29.15
N THR A 327 17.09 -2.76 28.23
CA THR A 327 18.12 -3.76 28.53
C THR A 327 19.46 -3.08 28.86
N TYR A 328 19.84 -2.05 28.11
CA TYR A 328 21.07 -1.29 28.36
C TYR A 328 21.03 -0.59 29.73
N LEU A 329 19.88 0.00 30.09
CA LEU A 329 19.66 0.58 31.42
C LEU A 329 19.83 -0.46 32.52
N SER A 330 19.24 -1.64 32.35
CA SER A 330 19.39 -2.72 33.34
C SER A 330 20.85 -3.16 33.53
N GLN A 331 21.64 -3.17 32.45
CA GLN A 331 23.07 -3.50 32.49
C GLN A 331 23.88 -2.42 33.22
N LEU A 332 23.62 -1.13 32.94
CA LEU A 332 24.25 -0.02 33.65
C LEU A 332 23.88 -0.01 35.13
N ALA A 333 22.61 -0.24 35.47
CA ALA A 333 22.16 -0.35 36.85
C ALA A 333 22.87 -1.51 37.58
N MET A 334 23.06 -2.65 36.93
CA MET A 334 23.87 -3.76 37.49
C MET A 334 25.34 -3.39 37.68
N GLN A 335 25.94 -2.64 36.74
CA GLN A 335 27.33 -2.18 36.87
C GLN A 335 27.49 -1.17 38.02
N HIS A 336 26.55 -0.23 38.15
CA HIS A 336 26.50 0.72 39.27
C HIS A 336 26.36 -0.03 40.59
N GLN A 337 25.42 -0.97 40.70
CA GLN A 337 25.26 -1.78 41.91
C GLN A 337 26.51 -2.60 42.25
N ARG A 338 27.20 -3.18 41.26
CA ARG A 338 28.48 -3.88 41.45
C ARG A 338 29.57 -2.94 41.96
N LEU A 339 29.65 -1.73 41.42
CA LEU A 339 30.61 -0.72 41.85
C LEU A 339 30.24 -0.09 43.20
N MET A 340 28.99 -0.11 43.62
CA MET A 340 28.60 0.24 44.99
C MET A 340 28.93 -0.91 45.96
N SER A 341 28.60 -2.15 45.59
CA SER A 341 28.78 -3.33 46.45
C SER A 341 30.23 -3.82 46.53
N ALA A 342 31.11 -3.36 45.64
CA ALA A 342 32.55 -3.63 45.70
C ALA A 342 33.19 -2.89 46.89
N GLN A 343 32.71 -3.04 48.12
CA GLN A 343 33.45 -2.57 49.29
C GLN A 343 34.83 -3.24 49.32
N PRO A 344 35.88 -2.53 49.78
CA PRO A 344 37.20 -3.14 49.94
C PRO A 344 37.03 -4.27 50.97
N LEU A 345 37.11 -5.50 50.48
CA LEU A 345 37.08 -6.65 51.36
C LEU A 345 38.38 -6.58 52.18
N SER A 346 38.26 -6.17 53.44
CA SER A 346 39.32 -6.34 54.43
C SER A 346 39.57 -7.84 54.56
N SER A 347 40.48 -8.34 53.74
CA SER A 347 40.98 -9.71 53.82
C SER A 347 41.82 -9.77 55.09
N GLY A 348 41.20 -10.28 56.17
CA GLY A 348 41.76 -10.40 57.52
C GLY A 348 42.90 -11.43 57.62
N GLY A 349 43.97 -11.20 56.87
CA GLY A 349 45.21 -11.97 56.92
C GLY A 349 46.43 -11.06 57.02
N ILE A 350 47.47 -11.53 57.72
CA ILE A 350 48.71 -10.79 58.04
C ILE A 350 49.44 -10.27 56.77
N SER A 351 49.18 -10.86 55.60
CA SER A 351 49.68 -10.36 54.31
C SER A 351 48.96 -9.10 53.79
N GLY A 352 47.79 -8.74 54.35
CA GLY A 352 46.99 -7.58 53.97
C GLY A 352 47.55 -6.24 54.48
N TYR A 353 48.26 -6.21 55.61
CA TYR A 353 48.79 -4.96 56.19
C TYR A 353 49.84 -4.26 55.33
N ILE A 354 50.62 -5.03 54.55
CA ILE A 354 51.65 -4.49 53.65
C ILE A 354 51.03 -4.01 52.34
N ARG A 355 49.94 -4.66 51.89
CA ARG A 355 49.14 -4.23 50.75
C ARG A 355 48.30 -2.99 51.07
N ASP A 356 47.72 -2.93 52.27
CA ASP A 356 46.91 -1.83 52.81
C ASP A 356 47.72 -0.52 52.94
N ARG A 357 49.00 -0.58 53.30
CA ARG A 357 49.90 0.59 53.34
C ARG A 357 50.34 1.07 51.95
N VAL A 358 50.49 0.16 50.98
CA VAL A 358 50.80 0.50 49.58
C VAL A 358 49.55 1.01 48.85
N ASP A 359 48.40 0.44 49.17
CA ASP A 359 47.09 0.84 48.67
C ASP A 359 46.59 2.12 49.35
N HIS A 360 47.00 2.47 50.58
CA HIS A 360 46.66 3.78 51.17
C HIS A 360 47.36 4.97 50.51
N ILE A 361 48.55 4.76 49.92
CA ILE A 361 49.30 5.81 49.21
C ILE A 361 48.84 5.89 47.73
N ARG A 362 48.33 4.80 47.17
CA ARG A 362 47.75 4.74 45.81
C ARG A 362 46.22 4.95 45.77
N GLY A 363 45.54 4.81 46.92
CA GLY A 363 44.10 4.66 47.05
C GLY A 363 43.33 5.96 47.24
N GLN A 364 43.97 7.08 47.60
CA GLN A 364 43.27 8.37 47.57
C GLN A 364 42.86 8.77 46.15
N ASP A 365 43.60 8.32 45.13
CA ASP A 365 43.25 8.55 43.73
C ASP A 365 42.27 7.48 43.20
N ASP A 366 42.39 6.21 43.61
CA ASP A 366 41.45 5.15 43.20
C ASP A 366 40.04 5.34 43.81
N GLU A 367 39.94 5.80 45.06
CA GLU A 367 38.65 6.10 45.72
C GLU A 367 37.95 7.27 45.02
N LYS A 368 38.71 8.34 44.70
CA LYS A 368 38.20 9.49 43.93
C LYS A 368 37.81 9.09 42.50
N ALA A 369 38.63 8.30 41.82
CA ALA A 369 38.34 7.81 40.47
C ALA A 369 37.10 6.89 40.45
N ARG A 370 36.88 6.09 41.49
CA ARG A 370 35.68 5.28 41.67
C ARG A 370 34.45 6.13 41.90
N LEU A 371 34.51 7.12 42.79
CA LEU A 371 33.41 8.06 43.04
C LEU A 371 33.07 8.84 41.77
N GLU A 372 34.07 9.22 40.98
CA GLU A 372 33.85 9.90 39.71
C GLU A 372 33.22 8.98 38.65
N ARG A 373 33.61 7.70 38.59
CA ARG A 373 32.95 6.69 37.74
C ARG A 373 31.51 6.44 38.18
N LEU A 374 31.25 6.34 39.48
CA LEU A 374 29.89 6.22 40.02
C LEU A 374 29.05 7.43 39.63
N ARG A 375 29.58 8.64 39.78
CA ARG A 375 28.89 9.88 39.38
C ARG A 375 28.58 9.92 37.89
N LYS A 376 29.54 9.53 37.04
CA LYS A 376 29.35 9.45 35.57
C LYS A 376 28.29 8.39 35.22
N LEU A 377 28.30 7.24 35.88
CA LEU A 377 27.28 6.21 35.69
C LEU A 377 25.90 6.67 36.14
N GLU A 378 25.78 7.39 37.25
CA GLU A 378 24.52 7.97 37.71
C GLU A 378 23.96 9.01 36.74
N GLU A 379 24.84 9.87 36.20
CA GLU A 379 24.48 10.85 35.18
C GLU A 379 23.97 10.17 33.90
N GLN A 380 24.70 9.14 33.42
CA GLN A 380 24.30 8.34 32.28
C GLN A 380 23.00 7.55 32.53
N MET A 381 22.82 6.99 33.72
CA MET A 381 21.58 6.29 34.11
C MET A 381 20.39 7.24 34.07
N LYS A 382 20.54 8.47 34.60
CA LYS A 382 19.46 9.47 34.59
C LYS A 382 19.10 9.93 33.17
N GLU A 383 20.09 10.13 32.31
CA GLU A 383 19.84 10.46 30.89
C GLU A 383 19.12 9.31 30.18
N LEU A 384 19.56 8.08 30.43
CA LEU A 384 18.99 6.89 29.81
C LEU A 384 17.59 6.57 30.35
N GLU A 385 17.31 6.79 31.63
CA GLU A 385 15.96 6.70 32.21
C GLU A 385 14.99 7.63 31.49
N LYS A 386 15.40 8.88 31.25
CA LYS A 386 14.62 9.85 30.48
C LYS A 386 14.43 9.42 29.02
N ALA A 387 15.48 8.86 28.41
CA ALA A 387 15.39 8.33 27.05
C ALA A 387 14.43 7.13 26.95
N VAL A 388 14.45 6.24 27.94
CA VAL A 388 13.55 5.07 28.06
C VAL A 388 12.10 5.53 28.28
N GLU A 389 11.86 6.53 29.13
CA GLU A 389 10.52 7.09 29.35
C GLU A 389 9.95 7.70 28.05
N ASN A 390 10.75 8.51 27.36
CA ASN A 390 10.36 9.10 26.08
C ASN A 390 10.11 8.03 25.01
N SER A 391 11.00 7.03 24.90
CA SER A 391 10.87 5.92 23.96
C SER A 391 9.62 5.07 24.26
N SER A 392 9.34 4.81 25.55
CA SER A 392 8.13 4.12 26.01
C SER A 392 6.87 4.85 25.56
N LYS A 393 6.81 6.17 25.83
CA LYS A 393 5.68 7.01 25.45
C LYS A 393 5.47 7.01 23.94
N GLN A 394 6.53 7.22 23.16
CA GLN A 394 6.47 7.18 21.69
C GLN A 394 5.99 5.82 21.17
N ASN A 395 6.46 4.73 21.76
CA ASN A 395 6.07 3.38 21.35
C ASN A 395 4.59 3.08 21.65
N VAL A 396 4.06 3.54 22.80
CA VAL A 396 2.64 3.41 23.14
C VAL A 396 1.78 4.25 22.20
N GLU A 397 2.12 5.53 22.01
CA GLU A 397 1.39 6.44 21.11
C GLU A 397 1.38 5.92 19.66
N PHE A 398 2.52 5.42 19.19
CA PHE A 398 2.65 4.83 17.86
C PHE A 398 1.84 3.54 17.74
N SER A 399 1.89 2.66 18.74
CA SER A 399 1.08 1.43 18.77
C SER A 399 -0.41 1.73 18.68
N ASP A 400 -0.90 2.69 19.45
CA ASP A 400 -2.31 3.09 19.42
C ASP A 400 -2.70 3.71 18.07
N ALA A 401 -1.78 4.47 17.45
CA ALA A 401 -1.99 5.02 16.11
C ALA A 401 -2.10 3.90 15.06
N VAL A 402 -1.23 2.90 15.09
CA VAL A 402 -1.28 1.74 14.17
C VAL A 402 -2.56 0.93 14.35
N LEU A 403 -3.07 0.77 15.57
CA LEU A 403 -4.35 0.08 15.79
C LEU A 403 -5.54 0.85 15.21
N ARG A 404 -5.55 2.19 15.36
CA ARG A 404 -6.57 3.03 14.72
C ARG A 404 -6.48 2.96 13.19
N GLU A 405 -5.26 3.02 12.68
CA GLU A 405 -4.97 2.92 11.26
C GLU A 405 -5.43 1.58 10.69
N HIS A 406 -5.23 0.48 11.41
CA HIS A 406 -5.71 -0.82 10.97
C HIS A 406 -7.22 -0.85 10.79
N SER A 407 -7.98 -0.25 11.72
CA SER A 407 -9.44 -0.14 11.60
C SER A 407 -9.85 0.63 10.34
N ILE A 408 -9.13 1.72 10.01
CA ILE A 408 -9.36 2.51 8.79
C ILE A 408 -9.08 1.66 7.55
N PHE A 409 -7.93 0.97 7.51
CA PHE A 409 -7.57 0.05 6.44
C PHE A 409 -8.64 -1.04 6.24
N ASP A 410 -9.14 -1.62 7.33
CA ASP A 410 -10.13 -2.69 7.27
C ASP A 410 -11.48 -2.20 6.74
N MET A 411 -11.89 -0.98 7.07
CA MET A 411 -13.07 -0.33 6.49
C MET A 411 -12.87 -0.05 4.99
N ALA A 412 -11.72 0.52 4.61
CA ALA A 412 -11.40 0.81 3.20
C ALA A 412 -11.39 -0.48 2.36
N LYS A 413 -10.72 -1.53 2.84
CA LYS A 413 -10.67 -2.87 2.24
C LYS A 413 -12.07 -3.43 1.99
N ARG A 414 -13.00 -3.31 2.96
CA ARG A 414 -14.38 -3.81 2.81
C ARG A 414 -15.13 -3.07 1.71
N VAL A 415 -14.96 -1.76 1.61
CA VAL A 415 -15.58 -0.95 0.56
C VAL A 415 -15.02 -1.33 -0.81
N GLU A 416 -13.70 -1.42 -0.95
CA GLU A 416 -13.05 -1.80 -2.21
C GLU A 416 -13.42 -3.23 -2.63
N MET A 417 -13.44 -4.19 -1.70
CA MET A 417 -13.86 -5.56 -2.02
C MET A 417 -15.31 -5.62 -2.52
N LYS A 418 -16.20 -4.80 -1.96
CA LYS A 418 -17.57 -4.67 -2.44
C LYS A 418 -17.62 -4.09 -3.85
N GLU A 419 -16.82 -3.05 -4.13
CA GLU A 419 -16.69 -2.47 -5.47
C GLU A 419 -16.18 -3.51 -6.47
N ILE A 420 -15.15 -4.29 -6.14
CA ILE A 420 -14.61 -5.37 -7.00
C ILE A 420 -15.69 -6.40 -7.34
N LEU A 421 -16.43 -6.89 -6.33
CA LEU A 421 -17.48 -7.89 -6.53
C LEU A 421 -18.66 -7.34 -7.35
N HIS A 422 -19.00 -6.06 -7.21
CA HIS A 422 -20.01 -5.43 -8.05
C HIS A 422 -19.57 -5.36 -9.52
N HIS A 423 -18.34 -4.91 -9.80
CA HIS A 423 -17.84 -4.87 -11.18
C HIS A 423 -17.84 -6.26 -11.82
N LEU A 424 -17.41 -7.28 -11.07
CA LEU A 424 -17.46 -8.67 -11.53
C LEU A 424 -18.90 -9.09 -11.87
N ALA A 425 -19.84 -8.85 -10.96
CA ALA A 425 -21.25 -9.19 -11.16
C ALA A 425 -21.86 -8.45 -12.36
N ASP A 426 -21.64 -7.14 -12.47
CA ASP A 426 -22.15 -6.32 -13.57
C ASP A 426 -21.58 -6.76 -14.92
N GLY A 427 -20.28 -7.07 -14.98
CA GLY A 427 -19.62 -7.62 -16.17
C GLY A 427 -20.24 -8.95 -16.62
N HIS A 428 -20.44 -9.89 -15.68
CA HIS A 428 -21.11 -11.17 -15.96
C HIS A 428 -22.57 -10.99 -16.38
N ILE A 429 -23.34 -10.16 -15.69
CA ILE A 429 -24.75 -9.89 -16.02
C ILE A 429 -24.85 -9.32 -17.43
N LYS A 430 -23.98 -8.38 -17.79
CA LYS A 430 -23.92 -7.79 -19.13
C LYS A 430 -23.65 -8.85 -20.19
N ALA A 431 -22.65 -9.71 -19.96
CA ALA A 431 -22.32 -10.81 -20.87
C ALA A 431 -23.50 -11.77 -21.05
N TYR A 432 -24.08 -12.27 -19.96
CA TYR A 432 -25.20 -13.23 -20.04
C TYR A 432 -26.46 -12.65 -20.69
N LYS A 433 -26.76 -11.36 -20.46
CA LYS A 433 -27.87 -10.68 -21.15
C LYS A 433 -27.66 -10.67 -22.65
N LYS A 434 -26.47 -10.24 -23.11
CA LYS A 434 -26.13 -10.23 -24.54
C LYS A 434 -26.19 -11.62 -25.16
N THR A 435 -25.66 -12.62 -24.45
CA THR A 435 -25.73 -14.02 -24.88
C THR A 435 -27.19 -14.47 -25.04
N SER A 436 -28.04 -14.22 -24.04
CA SER A 436 -29.47 -14.60 -24.11
C SER A 436 -30.17 -13.95 -25.30
N GLU A 437 -29.96 -12.65 -25.52
CA GLU A 437 -30.54 -11.92 -26.65
C GLU A 437 -30.11 -12.51 -28.00
N GLU A 438 -28.87 -12.98 -28.11
CA GLU A 438 -28.37 -13.60 -29.33
C GLU A 438 -28.98 -14.99 -29.57
N PHE A 439 -29.11 -15.80 -28.52
CA PHE A 439 -29.80 -17.10 -28.61
C PHE A 439 -31.29 -16.93 -28.95
N ASP A 440 -31.97 -15.95 -28.37
CA ASP A 440 -33.38 -15.66 -28.66
C ASP A 440 -33.61 -15.27 -30.14
N ARG A 441 -32.62 -14.61 -30.76
CA ARG A 441 -32.62 -14.31 -32.20
C ARG A 441 -32.35 -15.54 -33.06
N LEU A 442 -31.41 -16.39 -32.63
CA LEU A 442 -30.94 -17.54 -33.40
C LEU A 442 -31.94 -18.72 -33.40
N ILE A 443 -32.49 -19.08 -32.24
CA ILE A 443 -33.30 -20.30 -32.05
C ILE A 443 -34.47 -20.41 -33.05
N PRO A 444 -35.28 -19.35 -33.31
CA PRO A 444 -36.38 -19.44 -34.26
C PRO A 444 -35.96 -19.77 -35.70
N HIS A 445 -34.74 -19.42 -36.10
CA HIS A 445 -34.21 -19.75 -37.42
C HIS A 445 -33.75 -21.21 -37.51
N LEU A 446 -33.13 -21.73 -36.45
CA LEU A 446 -32.71 -23.13 -36.37
C LEU A 446 -33.91 -24.08 -36.31
N GLN A 447 -34.96 -23.73 -35.57
CA GLN A 447 -36.19 -24.54 -35.47
C GLN A 447 -36.95 -24.66 -36.80
N ARG A 448 -36.69 -23.77 -37.78
CA ARG A 448 -37.31 -23.83 -39.11
C ARG A 448 -36.62 -24.81 -40.05
N ILE A 449 -35.44 -25.33 -39.67
CA ILE A 449 -34.74 -26.35 -40.45
C ILE A 449 -35.60 -27.62 -40.45
N ARG A 450 -36.02 -28.05 -41.64
CA ARG A 450 -36.65 -29.36 -41.84
C ARG A 450 -35.59 -30.30 -42.39
N VAL A 451 -35.28 -31.34 -41.64
CA VAL A 451 -34.50 -32.47 -42.15
C VAL A 451 -35.52 -33.50 -42.61
N ASP A 452 -35.66 -33.66 -43.92
CA ASP A 452 -36.42 -34.77 -44.48
C ASP A 452 -35.62 -36.05 -44.15
N VAL A 453 -36.14 -36.86 -43.21
CA VAL A 453 -35.54 -38.12 -42.74
C VAL A 453 -35.78 -39.24 -43.76
#